data_AF-A0A9W8HKP2-F1
#
_entry.id   AF-A0A9W8HKP2-F1
#
_cell.length_a   1.000
_cell.length_b   1.000
_cell.length_c   1.000
_cell.angle_alpha   90.00
_cell.angle_beta   90.00
_cell.angle_gamma   90.00
#
_symmetry.space_group_name_H-M   'P 1'
#
loop_
_entity.id
_entity.type
_entity.pdbx_description
1 polymer ?
#
loop_
_entity_poly.entity_id
_entity_poly.type
_entity_poly.pdbx_seq_one_letter_code
_entity_poly.pdbx_strand_id
1 'polypeptide(L)'
;MTDPSTKKRARQADSDDPLDNNNSASTSTSSHVDDNHSDGATVRKKPRNRDVDKQRSEIEMLMQRIDTPIDLDISAKPIIKPPREFELNVRGSSSGAGSTDFHYYQQLRRKENLRIQLIEAEAAEDTAKEQYKDDLDILKRKDNEKTAKNRAKRQKRKKNKDKRSDAK
;
A
#
# COMPACT_ATOMS: atom_id res chain seq x y z
N MET A 1 4.05 -11.58 60.66
CA MET A 1 4.44 -11.27 59.27
C MET A 1 3.18 -10.79 58.57
N THR A 2 3.10 -9.50 58.29
CA THR A 2 1.91 -8.78 57.82
C THR A 2 1.92 -8.69 56.30
N ASP A 3 0.81 -9.09 55.66
CA ASP A 3 0.65 -9.10 54.20
C ASP A 3 0.50 -7.68 53.62
N PRO A 4 1.17 -7.35 52.50
CA PRO A 4 1.08 -6.03 51.90
C PRO A 4 -0.08 -5.91 50.89
N SER A 5 -1.01 -5.01 51.22
CA SER A 5 -1.67 -4.04 50.32
C SER A 5 -2.07 -4.50 48.91
N THR A 6 -3.39 -4.67 48.73
CA THR A 6 -4.09 -4.82 47.46
C THR A 6 -3.97 -3.55 46.60
N LYS A 7 -3.07 -3.55 45.61
CA LYS A 7 -3.04 -2.55 44.53
C LYS A 7 -4.21 -2.79 43.57
N LYS A 8 -5.23 -1.94 43.63
CA LYS A 8 -6.24 -1.76 42.58
C LYS A 8 -5.54 -1.38 41.27
N ARG A 9 -5.49 -2.29 40.30
CA ARG A 9 -5.02 -2.02 38.94
C ARG A 9 -6.21 -1.46 38.15
N ALA A 10 -6.27 -0.14 38.01
CA ALA A 10 -7.24 0.54 37.16
C ALA A 10 -7.01 0.13 35.70
N ARG A 11 -8.08 -0.32 35.04
CA ARG A 11 -8.13 -0.53 33.59
C ARG A 11 -8.20 0.86 32.95
N GLN A 12 -7.12 1.28 32.29
CA GLN A 12 -7.20 2.40 31.35
C GLN A 12 -7.87 1.88 30.09
N ALA A 13 -9.04 2.44 29.80
CA ALA A 13 -9.85 2.14 28.64
C ALA A 13 -9.28 2.85 27.41
N ASP A 14 -9.25 2.11 26.32
CA ASP A 14 -8.99 2.57 24.96
C ASP A 14 -9.94 3.73 24.58
N SER A 15 -9.37 4.83 24.10
CA SER A 15 -10.10 5.89 23.39
C SER A 15 -9.11 6.64 22.48
N ASP A 16 -8.66 5.97 21.43
CA ASP A 16 -8.14 6.64 20.25
C ASP A 16 -9.32 6.97 19.33
N ASP A 17 -9.96 8.11 19.60
CA ASP A 17 -10.94 8.72 18.69
C ASP A 17 -10.20 9.28 17.45
N PRO A 18 -10.60 8.92 16.22
CA PRO A 18 -10.01 9.50 15.01
C PRO A 18 -10.48 10.95 14.84
N LEU A 19 -9.51 11.87 14.72
CA LEU A 19 -9.77 13.27 14.40
C LEU A 19 -10.37 13.39 12.99
N ASP A 20 -11.67 13.63 12.94
CA ASP A 20 -12.42 13.96 11.74
C ASP A 20 -12.13 15.42 11.36
N ASN A 21 -11.20 15.63 10.42
CA ASN A 21 -10.83 16.95 9.92
C ASN A 21 -11.88 17.46 8.92
N ASN A 22 -12.98 17.98 9.47
CA ASN A 22 -14.02 18.67 8.72
C ASN A 22 -13.80 20.18 8.82
N ASN A 23 -13.29 20.77 7.74
CA ASN A 23 -13.30 22.20 7.48
C ASN A 23 -14.74 22.74 7.57
N SER A 24 -15.11 23.32 8.71
CA SER A 24 -16.34 24.07 8.88
C SER A 24 -16.14 25.49 8.34
N ALA A 25 -16.61 25.68 7.11
CA ALA A 25 -16.74 26.99 6.49
C ALA A 25 -17.62 27.90 7.36
N SER A 26 -17.11 29.11 7.57
CA SER A 26 -17.76 30.26 8.19
C SER A 26 -19.13 30.56 7.57
N THR A 27 -20.18 30.53 8.38
CA THR A 27 -21.46 31.20 8.09
C THR A 27 -21.43 32.60 8.68
N SER A 28 -21.23 33.62 7.84
CA SER A 28 -21.68 34.98 8.10
C SER A 28 -22.59 35.42 6.96
N THR A 29 -23.80 35.79 7.37
CA THR A 29 -24.98 36.12 6.60
C THR A 29 -24.88 37.44 5.82
N SER A 30 -25.46 37.42 4.62
CA SER A 30 -26.32 38.47 4.03
C SER A 30 -25.73 39.85 3.71
N SER A 31 -25.56 40.12 2.41
CA SER A 31 -26.31 41.21 1.78
C SER A 31 -26.58 40.93 0.30
N HIS A 32 -27.85 41.09 -0.04
CA HIS A 32 -28.56 40.88 -1.28
C HIS A 32 -28.36 42.06 -2.25
N VAL A 33 -28.08 41.78 -3.52
CA VAL A 33 -28.57 42.54 -4.69
C VAL A 33 -28.74 41.56 -5.85
N ASP A 34 -30.00 41.41 -6.29
CA ASP A 34 -30.39 40.65 -7.49
C ASP A 34 -29.98 41.39 -8.77
N ASP A 35 -29.35 40.68 -9.71
CA ASP A 35 -29.42 41.03 -11.13
C ASP A 35 -29.54 39.75 -11.97
N ASN A 36 -30.74 39.55 -12.50
CA ASN A 36 -31.09 38.48 -13.43
C ASN A 36 -30.34 38.68 -14.76
N HIS A 37 -29.44 37.76 -15.10
CA HIS A 37 -29.14 37.44 -16.49
C HIS A 37 -29.47 35.97 -16.73
N SER A 38 -30.46 35.77 -17.61
CA SER A 38 -30.87 34.48 -18.15
C SER A 38 -29.71 33.81 -18.88
N ASP A 39 -29.39 32.57 -18.51
CA ASP A 39 -29.18 31.48 -19.45
C ASP A 39 -29.20 30.16 -18.67
N GLY A 40 -30.11 29.27 -19.04
CA GLY A 40 -30.38 28.01 -18.36
C GLY A 40 -29.15 27.09 -18.32
N ALA A 41 -28.40 27.13 -17.22
CA ALA A 41 -27.40 26.13 -16.91
C ALA A 41 -28.10 24.84 -16.47
N THR A 42 -28.59 24.06 -17.45
CA THR A 42 -28.88 22.65 -17.21
C THR A 42 -27.63 22.02 -16.59
N VAL A 43 -27.75 21.48 -15.39
CA VAL A 43 -26.69 20.70 -14.75
C VAL A 43 -26.40 19.54 -15.71
N ARG A 44 -25.36 19.67 -16.54
CA ARG A 44 -25.00 18.68 -17.56
C ARG A 44 -24.68 17.39 -16.81
N LYS A 45 -25.63 16.46 -16.79
CA LYS A 45 -25.43 15.10 -16.25
C LYS A 45 -24.22 14.54 -16.98
N LYS A 46 -23.14 14.27 -16.24
CA LYS A 46 -21.90 13.71 -16.81
C LYS A 46 -22.27 12.47 -17.63
N PRO A 47 -21.83 12.35 -18.89
CA PRO A 47 -22.17 11.20 -19.72
C PRO A 47 -21.70 9.93 -19.03
N ARG A 48 -22.55 8.89 -19.04
CA ARG A 48 -22.36 7.65 -18.27
C ARG A 48 -21.09 6.87 -18.65
N ASN A 49 -20.43 7.24 -19.75
CA ASN A 49 -19.30 6.51 -20.34
C ASN A 49 -17.98 7.30 -20.37
N ARG A 50 -17.82 8.31 -19.52
CA ARG A 50 -16.63 9.19 -19.54
C ARG A 50 -15.30 8.46 -19.42
N ASP A 51 -15.25 7.36 -18.67
CA ASP A 51 -14.00 6.59 -18.49
C ASP A 51 -13.73 5.67 -19.68
N VAL A 52 -14.77 5.09 -20.28
CA VAL A 52 -14.66 4.30 -21.51
C VAL A 52 -14.25 5.18 -22.69
N ASP A 53 -14.79 6.40 -22.77
CA ASP A 53 -14.47 7.34 -23.84
C ASP A 53 -13.01 7.85 -23.73
N LYS A 54 -12.50 8.03 -22.51
CA LYS A 54 -11.07 8.32 -22.28
C LYS A 54 -10.17 7.16 -22.71
N GLN A 55 -10.48 5.95 -22.28
CA GLN A 55 -9.73 4.75 -22.68
C GLN A 55 -9.72 4.57 -24.20
N ARG A 56 -10.85 4.81 -24.87
CA ARG A 56 -10.93 4.81 -26.34
C ARG A 56 -9.96 5.82 -26.97
N SER A 57 -9.95 7.06 -26.48
CA SER A 57 -9.03 8.08 -26.99
C SER A 57 -7.55 7.76 -26.72
N GLU A 58 -7.23 7.16 -25.57
CA GLU A 58 -5.87 6.71 -25.24
C GLU A 58 -5.43 5.56 -26.15
N ILE A 59 -6.30 4.58 -26.40
CA ILE A 59 -6.05 3.48 -27.34
C ILE A 59 -5.84 4.02 -28.75
N GLU A 60 -6.68 4.94 -29.21
CA GLU A 60 -6.54 5.57 -30.53
C GLU A 60 -5.19 6.28 -30.68
N MET A 61 -4.75 7.00 -29.64
CA MET A 61 -3.43 7.66 -29.60
C MET A 61 -2.28 6.64 -29.64
N LEU A 62 -2.37 5.53 -28.91
CA LEU A 62 -1.37 4.46 -28.93
C LEU A 62 -1.33 3.75 -30.30
N MET A 63 -2.48 3.54 -30.93
CA MET A 63 -2.59 2.89 -32.24
C MET A 63 -2.10 3.76 -33.40
N GLN A 64 -2.00 5.08 -33.23
CA GLN A 64 -1.37 5.96 -34.23
C GLN A 64 0.16 5.74 -34.33
N ARG A 65 0.80 5.22 -33.28
CA ARG A 65 2.25 5.00 -33.20
C ARG A 65 2.58 3.60 -32.70
N ILE A 66 2.22 2.59 -33.50
CA ILE A 66 2.41 1.18 -33.15
C ILE A 66 3.90 0.82 -33.01
N ASP A 67 4.77 1.47 -33.80
CA ASP A 67 6.20 1.15 -33.83
C ASP A 67 7.01 1.76 -32.66
N THR A 68 6.42 2.68 -31.88
CA THR A 68 7.13 3.28 -30.73
C THR A 68 7.00 2.39 -29.50
N PRO A 69 8.11 1.95 -28.87
CA PRO A 69 8.04 1.22 -27.63
C PRO A 69 7.45 2.10 -26.52
N ILE A 70 6.57 1.52 -25.71
CA ILE A 70 5.94 2.18 -24.57
C ILE A 70 6.77 1.87 -23.32
N ASP A 71 7.30 2.91 -22.69
CA ASP A 71 7.94 2.79 -21.38
C ASP A 71 6.85 2.70 -20.31
N LEU A 72 6.68 1.51 -19.75
CA LEU A 72 5.82 1.31 -18.58
C LEU A 72 6.61 1.73 -17.35
N ASP A 73 6.05 2.63 -16.54
CA ASP A 73 6.61 3.01 -15.25
C ASP A 73 6.55 1.82 -14.28
N ILE A 74 7.56 0.95 -14.34
CA ILE A 74 7.77 -0.07 -13.32
C ILE A 74 8.12 0.69 -12.06
N SER A 75 7.21 0.72 -11.09
CA SER A 75 7.38 1.40 -9.81
C SER A 75 8.76 1.09 -9.22
N ALA A 76 9.67 2.05 -9.34
CA ALA A 76 11.04 1.89 -8.90
C ALA A 76 11.08 2.08 -7.39
N LYS A 77 11.59 1.07 -6.67
CA LYS A 77 11.90 1.23 -5.25
C LYS A 77 12.87 2.40 -5.09
N PRO A 78 12.74 3.24 -4.05
CA PRO A 78 13.68 4.34 -3.83
C PRO A 78 15.07 3.76 -3.51
N ILE A 79 16.03 3.87 -4.42
CA ILE A 79 17.39 3.34 -4.20
C ILE A 79 18.29 4.44 -3.65
N ILE A 80 18.90 4.18 -2.49
CA ILE A 80 19.92 5.07 -1.93
C ILE A 80 21.24 4.80 -2.64
N LYS A 81 21.89 5.87 -3.14
CA LYS A 81 23.18 5.76 -3.81
C LYS A 81 24.22 5.12 -2.87
N PRO A 82 25.02 4.16 -3.36
CA PRO A 82 26.07 3.55 -2.55
C PRO A 82 27.02 4.61 -1.98
N PRO A 83 27.67 4.34 -0.85
CA PRO A 83 28.74 5.20 -0.34
C PRO A 83 29.85 5.32 -1.41
N ARG A 84 30.54 6.47 -1.44
CA ARG A 84 31.70 6.64 -2.31
C ARG A 84 32.86 5.82 -1.73
N GLU A 85 33.62 5.15 -2.59
CA GLU A 85 34.75 4.32 -2.16
C GLU A 85 35.92 5.15 -1.61
N PHE A 86 36.19 6.30 -2.21
CA PHE A 86 37.26 7.21 -1.80
C PHE A 86 36.71 8.60 -1.55
N GLU A 87 37.00 9.14 -0.36
CA GLU A 87 36.79 10.54 -0.05
C GLU A 87 38.07 11.32 -0.36
N LEU A 88 38.03 12.20 -1.35
CA LEU A 88 39.21 12.95 -1.82
C LEU A 88 39.56 14.14 -0.91
N ASN A 89 38.59 14.64 -0.14
CA ASN A 89 38.73 15.88 0.64
C ASN A 89 38.71 15.62 2.14
N VAL A 90 39.45 14.60 2.61
CA VAL A 90 39.56 14.30 4.05
C VAL A 90 40.53 15.29 4.69
N ARG A 91 40.00 16.17 5.54
CA ARG A 91 40.81 17.07 6.36
C ARG A 91 41.56 16.24 7.42
N GLY A 92 42.80 16.61 7.73
CA GLY A 92 43.62 15.86 8.70
C GLY A 92 42.95 15.72 10.07
N SER A 93 43.20 14.60 10.77
CA SER A 93 42.49 14.23 12.00
C SER A 93 42.61 15.24 13.15
N SER A 94 43.65 16.07 13.15
CA SER A 94 43.89 17.13 14.14
C SER A 94 43.40 18.51 13.69
N SER A 95 42.84 18.63 12.48
CA SER A 95 42.28 19.89 12.02
C SER A 95 40.98 20.20 12.76
N GLY A 96 40.82 21.44 13.23
CA GLY A 96 39.60 21.89 13.90
C GLY A 96 38.37 21.90 12.98
N ALA A 97 37.18 21.95 13.59
CA ALA A 97 35.91 21.99 12.87
C ALA A 97 35.84 23.20 11.92
N GLY A 98 35.64 22.93 10.63
CA GLY A 98 35.34 23.92 9.60
C GLY A 98 33.86 24.27 9.55
N SER A 99 33.53 25.39 8.91
CA SER A 99 32.13 25.81 8.70
C SER A 99 31.33 24.86 7.79
N THR A 100 32.01 24.07 6.95
CA THR A 100 31.40 23.07 6.05
C THR A 100 31.07 21.76 6.74
N ASP A 101 31.77 21.45 7.84
CA ASP A 101 31.71 20.13 8.49
C ASP A 101 30.31 19.89 9.08
N PHE A 102 29.64 20.97 9.52
CA PHE A 102 28.24 20.92 9.94
C PHE A 102 27.31 20.46 8.82
N HIS A 103 27.45 21.02 7.61
CA HIS A 103 26.61 20.62 6.48
C HIS A 103 26.93 19.19 6.02
N TYR A 104 28.21 18.79 6.08
CA TYR A 104 28.59 17.40 5.80
C TYR A 104 27.88 16.41 6.74
N TYR A 105 27.93 16.67 8.05
CA TYR A 105 27.22 15.87 9.05
C TYR A 105 25.71 15.84 8.79
N GLN A 106 25.09 16.99 8.50
CA GLN A 106 23.67 17.07 8.24
C GLN A 106 23.24 16.19 7.05
N GLN A 107 24.00 16.23 5.95
CA GLN A 107 23.72 15.42 4.76
C GLN A 107 24.00 13.94 5.00
N LEU A 108 25.10 13.61 5.68
CA LEU A 108 25.43 12.23 6.03
C LEU A 108 24.37 11.62 6.94
N ARG A 109 23.91 12.35 7.96
CA ARG A 109 22.86 11.91 8.88
C ARG A 109 21.53 11.70 8.16
N ARG A 110 21.14 12.59 7.25
CA ARG A 110 19.94 12.41 6.42
C ARG A 110 20.06 11.15 5.58
N LYS A 111 21.19 10.96 4.89
CA LYS A 111 21.45 9.77 4.07
C LYS A 111 21.38 8.48 4.89
N GLU A 112 21.97 8.51 6.08
CA GLU A 112 22.02 7.34 6.96
C GLU A 112 20.65 7.00 7.55
N ASN A 113 19.89 8.00 8.02
CA ASN A 113 18.53 7.77 8.50
C ASN A 113 17.63 7.20 7.41
N LEU A 114 17.72 7.72 6.18
CA LEU A 114 16.99 7.18 5.03
C LEU A 114 17.41 5.73 4.75
N ARG A 115 18.70 5.42 4.88
CA ARG A 115 19.23 4.05 4.70
C ARG A 115 18.65 3.09 5.72
N ILE A 116 18.66 3.48 6.99
CA ILE A 116 18.09 2.68 8.08
C ILE A 116 16.58 2.47 7.84
N GLN A 117 15.85 3.53 7.52
CA GLN A 117 14.41 3.45 7.24
C GLN A 117 14.07 2.50 6.09
N LEU A 118 14.85 2.52 5.01
CA LEU A 118 14.64 1.62 3.88
C LEU A 118 14.88 0.16 4.27
N ILE A 119 15.95 -0.11 5.01
CA ILE A 119 16.28 -1.47 5.48
C ILE A 119 15.19 -1.99 6.42
N GLU A 120 14.73 -1.15 7.35
CA GLU A 120 13.63 -1.51 8.26
C GLU A 120 12.32 -1.78 7.51
N ALA A 121 12.00 -0.95 6.51
CA ALA A 121 10.82 -1.14 5.67
C ALA A 121 10.90 -2.43 4.84
N GLU A 122 12.06 -2.72 4.24
CA GLU A 122 12.27 -3.95 3.47
C GLU A 122 12.16 -5.21 4.37
N ALA A 123 12.75 -5.18 5.55
CA ALA A 123 12.61 -6.27 6.52
C ALA A 123 11.15 -6.47 6.96
N ALA A 124 10.40 -5.39 7.19
CA ALA A 124 8.98 -5.47 7.52
C ALA A 124 8.14 -6.02 6.36
N GLU A 125 8.42 -5.61 5.12
CA GLU A 125 7.75 -6.17 3.95
C GLU A 125 8.04 -7.65 3.75
N ASP A 126 9.29 -8.07 3.93
CA ASP A 126 9.69 -9.45 3.68
C ASP A 126 9.11 -10.40 4.73
N THR A 127 9.11 -10.00 6.00
CA THR A 127 8.41 -10.76 7.06
C THR A 127 6.91 -10.84 6.80
N ALA A 128 6.26 -9.76 6.36
CA ALA A 128 4.84 -9.78 5.99
C ALA A 128 4.56 -10.67 4.77
N LYS A 129 5.45 -10.69 3.76
CA LYS A 129 5.33 -11.56 2.58
C LYS A 129 5.48 -13.03 2.96
N GLU A 130 6.41 -13.36 3.87
CA GLU A 130 6.58 -14.73 4.37
C GLU A 130 5.34 -15.22 5.12
N GLN A 131 4.84 -14.42 6.07
CA GLN A 131 3.60 -14.73 6.80
C GLN A 131 2.42 -14.93 5.86
N TYR A 132 2.27 -14.07 4.86
CA TYR A 132 1.21 -14.19 3.87
C TYR A 132 1.33 -15.47 3.03
N LYS A 133 2.54 -15.86 2.63
CA LYS A 133 2.77 -17.11 1.89
C LYS A 133 2.40 -18.33 2.75
N ASP A 134 2.82 -18.34 4.01
CA ASP A 134 2.50 -19.42 4.94
C ASP A 134 0.97 -19.56 5.12
N ASP A 135 0.27 -18.44 5.31
CA ASP A 135 -1.19 -18.42 5.43
C ASP A 135 -1.88 -18.94 4.16
N LEU A 136 -1.42 -18.52 2.98
CA LEU A 136 -1.92 -19.01 1.70
C LEU A 136 -1.72 -20.51 1.54
N ASP A 137 -0.55 -21.04 1.92
CA ASP A 137 -0.25 -22.46 1.83
C ASP A 137 -1.12 -23.29 2.79
N ILE A 138 -1.37 -22.77 4.00
CA ILE A 138 -2.31 -23.38 4.95
C ILE A 138 -3.73 -23.42 4.37
N LEU A 139 -4.21 -22.32 3.79
CA LEU A 139 -5.53 -22.27 3.15
C LEU A 139 -5.63 -23.25 1.99
N LYS A 140 -4.64 -23.23 1.09
CA LYS A 140 -4.56 -24.11 -0.08
C LYS A 140 -4.54 -25.58 0.33
N ARG A 141 -3.80 -25.93 1.39
CA ARG A 141 -3.79 -27.28 1.95
C ARG A 141 -5.17 -27.68 2.49
N LYS A 142 -5.82 -26.82 3.29
CA LYS A 142 -7.17 -27.07 3.81
C LYS A 142 -8.19 -27.30 2.68
N ASP A 143 -8.12 -26.52 1.62
CA ASP A 143 -9.03 -26.65 0.47
C ASP A 143 -8.74 -27.89 -0.37
N ASN A 144 -7.47 -28.24 -0.54
CA ASN A 144 -7.06 -29.49 -1.18
C ASN A 144 -7.51 -30.72 -0.38
N GLU A 145 -7.39 -30.70 0.95
CA GLU A 145 -7.87 -31.78 1.82
C GLU A 145 -9.39 -31.96 1.71
N LYS A 146 -10.17 -30.87 1.73
CA LYS A 146 -11.63 -30.91 1.53
C LYS A 146 -11.98 -31.45 0.14
N THR A 147 -11.32 -30.96 -0.90
CA THR A 147 -11.55 -31.37 -2.28
C THR A 147 -11.18 -32.82 -2.52
N ALA A 148 -10.05 -33.29 -1.95
CA ALA A 148 -9.60 -34.68 -2.04
C ALA A 148 -10.57 -35.63 -1.34
N LYS A 149 -11.04 -35.29 -0.13
CA LYS A 149 -12.08 -36.06 0.60
C LYS A 149 -13.36 -36.18 -0.24
N ASN A 150 -13.82 -35.08 -0.84
CA ASN A 150 -15.02 -35.09 -1.68
C ASN A 150 -14.82 -35.85 -2.99
N ARG A 151 -13.66 -35.72 -3.63
CA ARG A 151 -13.28 -36.47 -4.84
C ARG A 151 -13.23 -37.98 -4.55
N ALA A 152 -12.63 -38.40 -3.44
CA ALA A 152 -12.59 -39.79 -3.02
C ALA A 152 -14.00 -40.38 -2.81
N LYS A 153 -14.91 -39.62 -2.18
CA LYS A 153 -16.33 -40.01 -2.03
C LYS A 153 -17.01 -40.20 -3.40
N ARG A 154 -16.82 -39.26 -4.33
CA ARG A 154 -17.39 -39.35 -5.70
C ARG A 154 -16.82 -40.54 -6.47
N GLN A 155 -15.52 -40.78 -6.41
CA GLN A 155 -14.87 -41.91 -7.06
C GLN A 155 -15.35 -43.26 -6.51
N LYS A 156 -15.54 -43.38 -5.19
CA LYS A 156 -16.12 -44.59 -4.59
C LYS A 156 -17.55 -44.83 -5.08
N ARG A 157 -18.38 -43.79 -5.17
CA ARG A 157 -19.75 -43.88 -5.72
C ARG A 157 -19.75 -44.28 -7.20
N LYS A 158 -18.85 -43.70 -8.01
CA LYS A 158 -18.69 -44.06 -9.43
C LYS A 158 -18.31 -45.53 -9.59
N LYS A 159 -17.24 -45.98 -8.91
CA LYS A 159 -16.81 -47.39 -8.92
C LYS A 159 -17.94 -48.36 -8.51
N ASN A 160 -18.75 -47.99 -7.51
CA ASN A 160 -19.89 -48.83 -7.09
C ASN A 160 -21.03 -48.85 -8.12
N LYS A 161 -21.23 -47.76 -8.88
CA LYS A 161 -22.22 -47.71 -9.97
C LYS A 161 -21.75 -48.56 -11.16
N ASP A 162 -20.49 -48.40 -11.57
CA ASP A 162 -19.89 -49.15 -12.69
C ASP A 162 -19.96 -50.67 -12.40
N LYS A 163 -19.59 -51.10 -11.19
CA LYS A 163 -19.75 -52.51 -10.76
C LYS A 163 -21.19 -53.04 -10.80
N ARG A 164 -22.19 -52.18 -10.57
CA ARG A 164 -23.60 -52.57 -10.61
C ARG A 164 -24.15 -52.65 -12.04
N SER A 165 -23.61 -51.84 -12.96
CA SER A 165 -23.94 -51.97 -14.38
C SER A 165 -23.25 -53.17 -15.02
N ASP A 166 -22.02 -53.51 -14.61
CA ASP A 166 -21.30 -54.68 -15.14
C ASP A 166 -21.87 -56.01 -14.64
N ALA A 167 -22.53 -56.03 -13.47
CA ALA A 167 -23.12 -57.23 -12.89
C ALA A 167 -24.56 -57.51 -13.36
N LYS A 168 -25.08 -56.74 -14.32
CA LYS A 168 -26.47 -56.82 -14.81
C LYS A 168 -26.50 -57.05 -16.31
#